data_AF-A0A7C9A0V7-F1
#
_entry.id   AF-A0A7C9A0V7-F1
#
_cell.length_a   1.000
_cell.length_b   1.000
_cell.length_c   1.000
_cell.angle_alpha   90.00
_cell.angle_beta   90.00
_cell.angle_gamma   90.00
#
_symmetry.space_group_name_H-M   'P 1'
#
loop_
_entity.id
_entity.type
_entity.pdbx_description
1 polymer ?
#
loop_
_entity_poly.entity_id
_entity_poly.type
_entity_poly.pdbx_seq_one_letter_code
_entity_poly.pdbx_strand_id
1 'polypeptide(L)'
;GTVKEKIFEPWIDSLKSKGCEFRKGRGVTDFFFNEETGCISEVLCGNDRIKADAVILALGISSLQEIIKRSSALSMNEEFLKALNLATVDSVSVKLRLDRKVPATTMFLLSC
;
A
#
# COMPACT_ATOMS: atom_id res chain seq x y z
N GLY A 1 -8.05 -22.23 -5.42
CA GLY A 1 -8.38 -20.87 -5.01
C GLY A 1 -7.15 -20.00 -5.04
N THR A 2 -7.30 -18.77 -5.51
CA THR A 2 -6.23 -17.77 -5.57
C THR A 2 -5.84 -17.26 -4.17
N VAL A 3 -4.72 -16.53 -4.05
CA VAL A 3 -4.34 -15.83 -2.80
C VAL A 3 -5.47 -14.88 -2.36
N LYS A 4 -6.12 -14.22 -3.33
CA LYS A 4 -7.28 -13.36 -3.09
C LYS A 4 -8.41 -14.12 -2.39
N GLU A 5 -8.85 -15.23 -2.96
CA GLU A 5 -9.95 -16.03 -2.41
C GLU A 5 -9.62 -16.67 -1.06
N LYS A 6 -8.37 -17.13 -0.88
CA LYS A 6 -8.00 -17.90 0.31
C LYS A 6 -7.56 -17.04 1.49
N ILE A 7 -7.05 -15.83 1.24
CA ILE A 7 -6.43 -14.99 2.28
C ILE A 7 -7.13 -13.64 2.37
N PHE A 8 -7.17 -12.88 1.27
CA PHE A 8 -7.62 -11.49 1.34
C PHE A 8 -9.14 -11.36 1.53
N GLU A 9 -9.95 -12.17 0.83
CA GLU A 9 -11.41 -12.12 0.96
C GLU A 9 -11.90 -12.48 2.37
N PRO A 10 -11.48 -13.61 2.99
CA PRO A 10 -11.87 -13.92 4.37
C PRO A 10 -11.45 -12.84 5.37
N TRP A 11 -10.28 -12.24 5.18
CA TRP A 11 -9.77 -11.21 6.07
C TRP A 11 -10.54 -9.89 5.94
N ILE A 12 -10.86 -9.47 4.71
CA ILE A 12 -11.72 -8.31 4.45
C ILE A 12 -13.09 -8.50 5.08
N ASP A 13 -13.70 -9.68 4.94
CA ASP A 13 -15.02 -9.95 5.50
C ASP A 13 -15.00 -9.94 7.03
N SER A 14 -13.94 -10.46 7.65
CA SER A 14 -13.72 -10.33 9.10
C SER A 14 -13.63 -8.87 9.54
N LEU A 15 -12.89 -8.02 8.83
CA LEU A 15 -12.77 -6.60 9.16
C LEU A 15 -14.10 -5.85 8.98
N LYS A 16 -14.84 -6.14 7.90
CA LYS A 16 -16.19 -5.57 7.71
C LYS A 16 -17.15 -5.96 8.82
N SER A 17 -17.11 -7.20 9.29
CA SER A 17 -17.95 -7.66 10.41
C SER A 17 -17.66 -6.91 11.72
N LYS A 18 -16.47 -6.30 11.83
CA LYS A 18 -16.04 -5.45 12.95
C LYS A 18 -16.30 -3.96 12.71
N GLY A 19 -17.00 -3.60 11.64
CA GLY A 19 -17.35 -2.22 11.31
C GLY A 19 -16.34 -1.47 10.45
N CYS A 20 -15.31 -2.14 9.90
CA CYS A 20 -14.37 -1.47 8.99
C CYS A 20 -15.03 -1.16 7.64
N GLU A 21 -14.94 0.09 7.20
CA GLU A 21 -15.39 0.53 5.88
C GLU A 21 -14.24 0.42 4.86
N PHE A 22 -14.50 -0.21 3.71
CA PHE A 22 -13.54 -0.31 2.62
C PHE A 22 -13.99 0.53 1.43
N ARG A 23 -13.24 1.59 1.13
CA ARG A 23 -13.48 2.44 -0.05
C ARG A 23 -12.53 2.05 -1.18
N LYS A 24 -13.08 1.78 -2.36
CA LYS A 24 -12.32 1.43 -3.57
C LYS A 24 -12.22 2.63 -4.52
N GLY A 25 -11.18 2.67 -5.34
CA GLY A 25 -11.07 3.59 -6.48
C GLY A 25 -10.72 5.04 -6.13
N ARG A 26 -10.40 5.35 -4.87
CA ARG A 26 -9.97 6.69 -4.44
C ARG A 26 -8.68 6.55 -3.64
N GLY A 27 -7.54 6.74 -4.32
CA GLY A 27 -6.25 6.79 -3.64
C GLY A 27 -6.12 8.08 -2.83
N VAL A 28 -5.30 8.04 -1.78
CA VAL A 28 -4.93 9.24 -1.02
C VAL A 28 -4.07 10.14 -1.89
N THR A 29 -4.43 11.42 -1.97
CA THR A 29 -3.75 12.42 -2.79
C THR A 29 -3.08 13.51 -1.97
N ASP A 30 -3.64 13.85 -0.81
CA ASP A 30 -3.08 14.89 0.06
C ASP A 30 -3.55 14.74 1.52
N PHE A 31 -3.00 15.55 2.41
CA PHE A 31 -3.29 15.59 3.84
C PHE A 31 -3.46 17.02 4.32
N PHE A 32 -4.22 17.19 5.39
CA PHE A 32 -4.33 18.46 6.09
C PHE A 32 -3.90 18.28 7.54
N PHE A 33 -3.12 19.24 8.03
CA PHE A 33 -2.70 19.30 9.42
C PHE A 33 -3.60 20.25 10.20
N ASN A 34 -3.80 19.94 11.47
CA ASN A 34 -4.32 20.88 12.44
C ASN A 34 -3.17 21.82 12.85
N GLU A 35 -3.38 23.14 12.71
CA GLU A 35 -2.36 24.15 13.00
C GLU A 35 -1.99 24.24 14.48
N GLU A 36 -2.91 23.90 15.39
CA GLU A 36 -2.70 23.95 16.84
C GLU A 36 -1.91 22.75 17.35
N THR A 37 -2.21 21.56 16.84
CA THR A 37 -1.60 20.31 17.32
C THR A 37 -0.47 19.78 16.44
N GLY A 38 -0.36 20.26 15.20
CA GLY A 38 0.57 19.74 14.21
C GLY A 38 0.27 18.31 13.74
N CYS A 39 -0.88 17.74 14.13
CA CYS A 39 -1.30 16.39 13.74
C CYS A 39 -2.15 16.42 12.46
N ILE A 40 -2.16 15.31 11.72
CA ILE A 40 -3.06 15.16 10.56
C ILE A 40 -4.51 15.15 11.05
N SER A 41 -5.35 16.02 10.50
CA SER A 41 -6.78 16.14 10.83
C SER A 41 -7.68 15.58 9.73
N GLU A 42 -7.23 15.65 8.47
CA GLU A 42 -8.00 15.19 7.32
C GLU A 42 -7.10 14.55 6.25
N VAL A 43 -7.69 13.58 5.53
CA VAL A 43 -7.09 12.93 4.36
C VAL A 43 -7.92 13.27 3.13
N LEU A 44 -7.24 13.69 2.06
CA LEU A 44 -7.86 13.92 0.76
C LEU A 44 -7.72 12.65 -0.10
N CYS A 45 -8.86 12.09 -0.49
CA CYS A 45 -8.95 10.93 -1.37
C CYS A 45 -9.62 11.34 -2.69
N GLY A 46 -8.84 11.84 -3.65
CA GLY A 46 -9.38 12.45 -4.86
C GLY A 46 -10.11 13.75 -4.52
N ASN A 47 -11.45 13.74 -4.59
CA ASN A 47 -12.29 14.89 -4.24
C ASN A 47 -12.91 14.79 -2.84
N ASP A 48 -12.77 13.65 -2.16
CA ASP A 48 -13.39 13.43 -0.85
C ASP A 48 -12.42 13.80 0.26
N ARG A 49 -12.89 14.60 1.23
CA ARG A 49 -12.16 14.87 2.47
C ARG A 49 -12.70 13.99 3.57
N ILE A 50 -11.81 13.26 4.23
CA ILE A 50 -12.15 12.34 5.30
C ILE A 50 -11.46 12.82 6.57
N LYS A 51 -12.25 13.21 7.57
CA LYS A 51 -11.75 13.52 8.91
C LYS A 51 -11.29 12.26 9.61
N ALA A 52 -10.13 12.33 10.26
CA ALA A 52 -9.59 11.21 11.00
C ALA A 52 -8.79 11.71 12.20
N ASP A 53 -8.92 11.01 13.33
CA ASP A 53 -8.12 11.29 14.53
C ASP A 53 -6.70 10.70 14.40
N ALA A 54 -6.54 9.67 13.58
CA ALA A 54 -5.26 9.03 13.30
C ALA A 54 -5.22 8.47 11.86
N VAL A 55 -4.04 8.49 11.27
CA VAL A 55 -3.81 8.01 9.90
C VAL A 55 -2.65 7.03 9.88
N ILE A 56 -2.87 5.86 9.29
CA ILE A 56 -1.85 4.82 9.10
C ILE A 56 -1.62 4.63 7.60
N LEU A 57 -0.40 4.90 7.13
CA LEU A 57 -0.01 4.76 5.72
C LEU A 57 0.58 3.37 5.45
N ALA A 58 -0.29 2.42 5.12
CA ALA A 58 0.10 1.06 4.70
C ALA A 58 0.33 0.98 3.18
N LEU A 59 1.23 1.79 2.65
CA LEU A 59 1.52 1.92 1.22
C LEU A 59 2.94 1.45 0.89
N GLY A 60 3.16 1.05 -0.37
CA GLY A 60 4.51 0.81 -0.89
C GLY A 60 5.32 2.11 -0.93
N ILE A 61 6.65 2.00 -0.74
CA ILE A 61 7.54 3.17 -0.66
C ILE A 61 7.43 4.08 -1.89
N SER A 62 7.37 3.52 -3.10
CA SER A 62 7.20 4.32 -4.33
C SER A 62 5.94 5.17 -4.29
N SER A 63 4.80 4.59 -3.89
CA SER A 63 3.53 5.32 -3.79
C SER A 63 3.57 6.38 -2.70
N LEU A 64 4.19 6.09 -1.55
CA LEU A 64 4.38 7.07 -0.48
C LEU A 64 5.24 8.25 -0.96
N GLN A 65 6.34 7.98 -1.66
CA GLN A 65 7.22 9.02 -2.22
C GLN A 65 6.50 9.91 -3.25
N GLU A 66 5.62 9.34 -4.08
CA GLU A 66 4.78 10.12 -5.00
C GLU A 66 3.82 11.04 -4.25
N ILE A 67 3.19 10.56 -3.17
CA ILE A 67 2.29 11.37 -2.35
C ILE A 67 3.06 12.49 -1.67
N ILE A 68 4.22 12.22 -1.07
CA ILE A 68 5.06 13.24 -0.42
C ILE A 68 5.45 14.35 -1.41
N LYS A 69 5.82 13.99 -2.65
CA LYS A 69 6.20 14.96 -3.70
C LYS A 69 5.04 15.84 -4.15
N ARG A 70 3.80 15.36 -4.07
CA ARG A 70 2.60 16.09 -4.52
C ARG A 70 1.92 16.87 -3.40
N SER A 71 1.99 16.35 -2.17
CA SER A 71 1.35 16.93 -0.99
C SER A 71 2.12 18.17 -0.53
N SER A 72 1.46 19.33 -0.52
CA SER A 72 2.05 20.55 0.05
C SER A 72 2.28 20.42 1.56
N ALA A 73 1.50 19.56 2.20
CA ALA A 73 1.54 19.33 3.63
C ALA A 73 2.71 18.42 4.04
N LEU A 74 2.89 17.28 3.35
CA LEU A 74 3.95 16.32 3.69
C LEU A 74 5.33 16.73 3.16
N SER A 75 5.40 17.45 2.02
CA SER A 75 6.68 17.89 1.45
C SER A 75 7.45 18.88 2.33
N MET A 76 6.78 19.53 3.28
CA MET A 76 7.40 20.47 4.22
C MET A 76 7.87 19.81 5.52
N ASN A 77 7.56 18.52 5.72
CA ASN A 77 7.88 17.81 6.96
C ASN A 77 9.15 16.96 6.79
N GLU A 78 10.17 17.24 7.61
CA GLU A 78 11.48 16.58 7.51
C GLU A 78 11.43 15.05 7.66
N GLU A 79 10.53 14.52 8.49
CA GLU A 79 10.42 13.07 8.68
C GLU A 79 9.96 12.37 7.40
N PHE A 80 9.00 12.98 6.69
CA PHE A 80 8.55 12.46 5.40
C PHE A 80 9.59 12.67 4.30
N LEU A 81 10.33 13.78 4.31
CA LEU A 81 11.41 14.01 3.36
C LEU A 81 12.52 12.94 3.45
N LYS A 82 12.79 12.40 4.65
CA LYS A 82 13.75 11.28 4.80
C LYS A 82 13.30 10.02 4.05
N ALA A 83 12.00 9.78 3.91
CA ALA A 83 11.47 8.64 3.16
C ALA A 83 11.75 8.73 1.65
N LEU A 84 12.06 9.93 1.12
CA LEU A 84 12.46 10.11 -0.27
C LEU A 84 13.84 9.50 -0.59
N ASN A 85 14.66 9.25 0.44
CA ASN A 85 15.99 8.63 0.28
C ASN A 85 15.94 7.10 0.29
N LEU A 86 14.77 6.49 0.54
CA LEU A 86 14.63 5.04 0.54
C LEU A 86 14.65 4.50 -0.89
N ALA A 87 15.50 3.51 -1.13
CA ALA A 87 15.57 2.78 -2.38
C ALA A 87 14.53 1.64 -2.43
N THR A 88 14.05 1.34 -3.63
CA THR A 88 13.19 0.17 -3.89
C THR A 88 13.96 -0.89 -4.64
N VAL A 89 13.59 -2.15 -4.42
CA VAL A 89 14.16 -3.29 -5.14
C VAL A 89 13.11 -3.82 -6.10
N ASP A 90 13.47 -3.92 -7.37
CA ASP A 90 12.62 -4.52 -8.39
C ASP A 90 12.71 -6.05 -8.30
N SER A 91 11.55 -6.70 -8.32
CA SER A 91 11.44 -8.16 -8.28
C SER A 91 10.58 -8.63 -9.45
N VAL A 92 11.05 -9.67 -10.15
CA VAL A 92 10.31 -10.32 -11.23
C VAL A 92 9.94 -11.73 -10.78
N SER A 93 8.67 -12.08 -10.92
CA SER A 93 8.17 -13.43 -10.68
C SER A 93 7.67 -14.03 -11.98
N VAL A 94 8.13 -15.24 -12.32
CA VAL A 94 7.71 -15.99 -13.50
C VAL A 94 6.93 -17.22 -13.05
N LYS A 95 5.73 -17.39 -13.62
CA LYS A 95 4.90 -18.58 -13.38
C LYS A 95 4.83 -19.44 -14.64
N LEU A 96 5.56 -20.55 -14.63
CA LEU A 96 5.54 -21.53 -15.71
C LEU A 96 4.43 -22.56 -15.49
N ARG A 97 3.68 -22.87 -16.55
CA ARG A 97 2.72 -23.97 -16.60
C ARG A 97 3.23 -24.98 -17.60
N LEU A 98 3.49 -26.19 -17.16
CA LEU A 98 4.00 -27.28 -17.98
C LEU A 98 2.90 -28.30 -18.22
N ASP A 99 2.90 -28.90 -19.40
CA ASP A 99 1.96 -29.97 -19.80
C ASP A 99 2.27 -31.29 -19.10
N ARG A 100 3.50 -31.46 -18.59
CA ARG A 100 3.97 -32.68 -17.91
C ARG A 100 4.56 -32.38 -16.53
N LYS A 101 4.50 -33.38 -15.65
CA LYS A 101 5.13 -33.33 -14.32
C LYS A 101 6.65 -33.33 -14.47
N VAL A 102 7.32 -32.36 -13.85
CA VAL A 102 8.78 -32.31 -13.81
C VAL A 102 9.30 -33.24 -12.70
N PRO A 103 10.25 -34.14 -13.01
CA PRO A 103 10.90 -34.95 -11.99
C PRO A 103 11.75 -34.09 -11.05
N ALA A 104 11.80 -34.45 -9.76
CA ALA A 104 12.42 -33.63 -8.71
C ALA A 104 13.89 -33.29 -8.97
N THR A 105 14.64 -34.18 -9.63
CA THR A 105 16.05 -33.98 -9.96
C THR A 105 16.30 -32.83 -10.95
N THR A 106 15.32 -32.48 -11.79
CA THR A 106 15.43 -31.38 -12.78
C THR A 106 15.05 -30.02 -12.18
N MET A 107 14.41 -29.99 -11.00
CA MET A 107 13.92 -28.77 -10.38
C MET A 107 15.06 -27.85 -9.90
N PHE A 108 16.20 -28.41 -9.47
CA PHE A 108 17.39 -27.66 -9.04
C PHE A 108 18.12 -26.92 -10.19
N LEU A 109 17.92 -27.34 -11.44
CA LEU A 109 18.51 -26.67 -12.61
C LEU A 109 17.69 -25.47 -13.09
N LEU A 110 16.44 -25.32 -12.63
CA LEU A 110 15.53 -24.24 -12.99
C LEU A 110 15.46 -23.11 -11.96
N SER A 111 16.01 -23.33 -10.76
CA SER A 111 16.32 -22.28 -9.80
C SER A 111 17.74 -21.78 -10.07
N CYS A 112 17.89 -20.81 -10.97
CA CYS A 112 19.10 -19.99 -11.01
C CYS A 112 19.17 -19.10 -9.76
#